data_AF-A0A5B8YH62-F1
#
_entry.id   AF-A0A5B8YH62-F1
#
_cell.length_a   1.000
_cell.length_b   1.000
_cell.length_c   1.000
_cell.angle_alpha   90.00
_cell.angle_beta   90.00
_cell.angle_gamma   90.00
#
_symmetry.space_group_name_H-M   'P 1'
#
loop_
_entity.id
_entity.type
_entity.pdbx_description
1 polymer ?
#
loop_
_entity_poly.entity_id
_entity_poly.type
_entity_poly.pdbx_seq_one_letter_code
_entity_poly.pdbx_strand_id
1 'polypeptide(L)'
;MNNTTSTEQKFNVRVPRESIWKKLTRIKYDDQVLKVTIRTFASILVALSGLVLFADKVISFDLSNTYGFADTQTFIWVFMQTFSPLLLILGLIFRPYKVAIIIPLYIYFIQMYWVFSPGVRFDDALLQAYAIGAVIGFIALIAVINWYFHHATNKRQRTISQLEQALDLDLIGGIQNLIRFIVVDVKRNYIAEQDKKRFVKAYMAELDKIDKC
;
A
#
# COMPACT_ATOMS: atom_id res chain seq x y z
N MET A 1 70.34 -29.55 -8.69
CA MET A 1 69.90 -28.13 -8.62
C MET A 1 68.68 -28.01 -9.53
N ASN A 2 67.45 -27.69 -9.14
CA ASN A 2 66.84 -27.33 -7.86
C ASN A 2 65.42 -27.92 -7.84
N ASN A 3 64.98 -28.33 -6.65
CA ASN A 3 63.70 -28.98 -6.38
C ASN A 3 62.53 -27.99 -6.48
N THR A 4 61.46 -28.37 -7.17
CA THR A 4 60.17 -27.69 -7.15
C THR A 4 59.28 -28.30 -6.07
N THR A 5 59.29 -27.70 -4.88
CA THR A 5 58.37 -28.04 -3.78
C THR A 5 56.99 -27.44 -4.05
N SER A 6 56.03 -28.32 -4.36
CA SER A 6 54.60 -28.03 -4.41
C SER A 6 54.07 -27.83 -2.98
N THR A 7 53.68 -26.61 -2.64
CA THR A 7 52.91 -26.30 -1.42
C THR A 7 51.42 -26.27 -1.75
N GLU A 8 50.77 -27.43 -1.73
CA GLU A 8 49.31 -27.51 -1.61
C GLU A 8 48.89 -27.11 -0.20
N GLN A 9 48.62 -25.83 0.01
CA GLN A 9 47.99 -25.35 1.24
C GLN A 9 46.48 -25.64 1.16
N LYS A 10 46.04 -26.79 1.68
CA LYS A 10 44.62 -27.13 1.82
C LYS A 10 43.96 -26.19 2.83
N PHE A 11 43.36 -25.11 2.34
CA PHE A 11 42.44 -24.27 3.10
C PHE A 11 41.17 -25.07 3.42
N ASN A 12 41.17 -25.78 4.56
CA ASN A 12 39.96 -26.38 5.12
C ASN A 12 39.27 -25.37 6.04
N VAL A 13 38.78 -24.26 5.46
CA VAL A 13 37.90 -23.34 6.19
C VAL A 13 36.53 -23.99 6.21
N ARG A 14 36.28 -24.80 7.23
CA ARG A 14 34.94 -25.34 7.52
C ARG A 14 34.09 -24.17 8.04
N VAL A 15 33.60 -23.34 7.13
CA VAL A 15 32.66 -22.26 7.47
C VAL A 15 31.47 -22.94 8.14
N PRO A 16 31.11 -22.57 9.39
CA PRO A 16 29.96 -23.16 10.05
C PRO A 16 28.76 -22.91 9.16
N ARG A 17 28.23 -24.00 8.59
CA ARG A 17 27.04 -24.01 7.74
C ARG A 17 25.83 -23.82 8.65
N GLU A 18 25.79 -22.71 9.39
CA GLU A 18 24.52 -22.17 9.83
C GLU A 18 23.70 -22.01 8.56
N SER A 19 22.68 -22.85 8.42
CA SER A 19 21.85 -22.89 7.23
C SER A 19 21.40 -21.47 6.93
N ILE A 20 21.71 -20.97 5.73
CA ILE A 20 21.31 -19.65 5.23
C ILE A 20 19.82 -19.38 5.53
N TRP A 21 19.00 -20.43 5.53
CA TRP A 21 17.62 -20.47 6.00
C TRP A 21 17.38 -19.89 7.40
N LYS A 22 18.17 -20.25 8.43
CA LYS A 22 18.04 -19.70 9.79
C LYS A 22 18.33 -18.19 9.83
N LYS A 23 19.30 -17.71 9.05
CA LYS A 23 19.60 -16.27 8.94
C LYS A 23 18.46 -15.53 8.23
N LEU A 24 17.97 -16.07 7.11
CA LEU A 24 16.85 -15.49 6.36
C LEU A 24 15.55 -15.44 7.19
N THR A 25 15.23 -16.50 7.94
CA THR A 25 14.04 -16.51 8.80
C THR A 25 14.15 -15.53 9.95
N ARG A 26 15.34 -15.35 10.54
CA ARG A 26 15.57 -14.40 11.63
C ARG A 26 15.45 -12.95 11.14
N ILE A 27 16.02 -12.63 9.98
CA ILE A 27 15.89 -11.30 9.35
C ILE A 27 14.42 -10.98 9.02
N LYS A 28 13.68 -11.94 8.44
CA LYS A 28 12.26 -11.75 8.11
C LYS A 28 11.38 -11.60 9.36
N TYR A 29 11.70 -12.34 10.42
CA TYR A 29 11.00 -12.24 11.71
C TYR A 29 11.25 -10.89 12.39
N ASP A 30 12.51 -10.44 12.45
CA ASP A 30 12.86 -9.14 13.03
C ASP A 30 12.22 -7.98 12.27
N ASP A 31 12.13 -8.06 10.93
CA ASP A 31 11.45 -7.05 10.11
C ASP A 31 9.93 -7.02 10.37
N GLN A 32 9.30 -8.18 10.57
CA GLN A 32 7.89 -8.25 10.93
C GLN A 32 7.62 -7.70 12.33
N VAL A 33 8.46 -8.04 13.32
CA VAL A 33 8.35 -7.51 14.68
C VAL A 33 8.56 -5.99 14.67
N LEU A 34 9.58 -5.49 13.98
CA LEU A 34 9.86 -4.07 13.84
C LEU A 34 8.67 -3.33 13.20
N LYS A 35 8.10 -3.89 12.13
CA LYS A 35 6.92 -3.34 11.48
C LYS A 35 5.71 -3.27 12.40
N VAL A 36 5.47 -4.30 13.22
CA VAL A 36 4.38 -4.30 14.20
C VAL A 36 4.64 -3.25 15.27
N THR A 37 5.85 -3.21 15.83
CA THR A 37 6.24 -2.24 16.87
C THR A 37 6.08 -0.79 16.40
N ILE A 38 6.55 -0.47 15.20
CA ILE A 38 6.39 0.87 14.60
C ILE A 38 4.91 1.22 14.45
N ARG A 39 4.08 0.29 13.98
CA ARG A 39 2.62 0.54 13.80
C ARG A 39 1.90 0.68 15.13
N THR A 40 2.29 -0.07 16.15
CA THR A 40 1.75 0.07 17.52
C THR A 40 2.12 1.43 18.09
N PHE A 41 3.40 1.81 18.03
CA PHE A 41 3.86 3.12 18.47
C PHE A 41 3.14 4.26 17.73
N ALA A 42 3.01 4.16 16.41
CA ALA A 42 2.26 5.10 15.59
C ALA A 42 0.81 5.23 16.06
N SER A 43 0.17 4.11 16.39
CA SER A 43 -1.23 4.07 16.83
C SER A 43 -1.41 4.71 18.20
N ILE A 44 -0.45 4.51 19.10
CA ILE A 44 -0.41 5.20 20.40
C ILE A 44 -0.28 6.70 20.18
N LEU A 45 0.61 7.14 19.28
CA LEU A 45 0.81 8.55 18.98
C LEU A 45 -0.45 9.22 18.42
N VAL A 46 -1.16 8.52 17.53
CA VAL A 46 -2.47 8.98 17.00
C VAL A 46 -3.57 8.98 18.06
N ALA A 47 -3.59 8.01 18.97
CA ALA A 47 -4.54 8.03 20.08
C ALA A 47 -4.24 9.22 21.02
N LEU A 48 -2.97 9.44 21.33
CA LEU A 48 -2.50 10.53 22.19
C LEU A 48 -2.80 11.91 21.59
N SER A 49 -2.75 12.05 20.25
CA SER A 49 -3.13 13.30 19.60
C SER A 49 -4.58 13.69 19.87
N GLY A 50 -5.49 12.72 19.96
CA GLY A 50 -6.87 12.98 20.38
C GLY A 50 -6.95 13.32 21.87
N LEU A 51 -6.33 12.49 22.72
CA LEU A 51 -6.45 12.62 24.18
C LEU A 51 -5.86 13.93 24.73
N VAL A 52 -4.80 14.46 24.11
CA VAL A 52 -4.17 15.70 24.56
C VAL A 52 -5.12 16.91 24.49
N LEU A 53 -6.18 16.84 23.67
CA LEU A 53 -7.21 17.88 23.60
C LEU A 53 -8.04 18.01 24.89
N PHE A 54 -7.96 17.05 25.81
CA PHE A 54 -8.58 17.13 27.13
C PHE A 54 -7.59 17.50 28.24
N ALA A 55 -6.35 17.86 27.89
CA ALA A 55 -5.35 18.21 28.90
C ALA A 55 -5.82 19.38 29.78
N ASP A 56 -6.58 20.33 29.23
CA ASP A 56 -7.17 21.45 29.97
C ASP A 56 -8.19 21.02 31.05
N LYS A 57 -8.76 19.81 30.94
CA LYS A 57 -9.71 19.26 31.92
C LYS A 57 -9.03 18.40 32.99
N VAL A 58 -7.87 17.84 32.67
CA VAL A 58 -7.14 16.92 33.57
C VAL A 58 -6.07 17.66 34.37
N ILE A 59 -5.48 18.69 33.78
CA ILE A 59 -4.44 19.50 34.40
C ILE A 59 -5.10 20.55 35.30
N SER A 60 -4.85 20.45 36.60
CA SER A 60 -5.41 21.35 37.61
C SER A 60 -4.40 22.36 38.18
N PHE A 61 -3.21 22.50 37.57
CA PHE A 61 -2.25 23.52 38.01
C PHE A 61 -2.58 24.87 37.39
N ASP A 62 -2.27 25.94 38.12
CA ASP A 62 -2.39 27.31 37.65
C ASP A 62 -1.02 27.84 37.23
N LEU A 63 -0.93 28.41 36.04
CA LEU A 63 0.29 29.04 35.55
C LEU A 63 0.32 30.48 36.02
N SER A 64 1.46 30.91 36.57
CA SER A 64 1.67 32.30 36.96
C SER A 64 1.65 33.28 35.79
N ASN A 65 1.83 32.79 34.56
CA ASN A 65 1.78 33.56 33.34
C ASN A 65 0.92 32.86 32.29
N THR A 66 -0.23 33.44 31.96
CA THR A 66 -1.17 32.95 30.95
C THR A 66 -0.96 33.57 29.57
N TYR A 67 0.12 34.34 29.35
CA TYR A 67 0.46 34.95 28.05
C TYR A 67 -0.68 35.73 27.37
N GLY A 68 -1.56 36.35 28.17
CA GLY A 68 -2.69 37.15 27.69
C GLY A 68 -4.01 36.39 27.53
N PHE A 69 -4.06 35.10 27.89
CA PHE A 69 -5.31 34.34 27.99
C PHE A 69 -6.01 34.60 29.34
N ALA A 70 -7.34 34.48 29.33
CA ALA A 70 -8.19 34.79 30.49
C ALA A 70 -7.86 33.92 31.72
N ASP A 71 -7.46 32.68 31.49
CA ASP A 71 -7.15 31.70 32.52
C ASP A 71 -6.20 30.61 31.97
N THR A 72 -5.55 29.88 32.87
CA THR A 72 -4.60 28.80 32.53
C THR A 72 -5.25 27.69 31.71
N GLN A 73 -6.52 27.37 31.96
CA GLN A 73 -7.23 26.31 31.27
C GLN A 73 -7.46 26.67 29.79
N THR A 74 -7.87 27.91 29.52
CA THR A 74 -8.02 28.44 28.16
C THR A 74 -6.68 28.44 27.41
N PHE A 75 -5.59 28.85 28.07
CA PHE A 75 -4.26 28.79 27.48
C PHE A 75 -3.86 27.36 27.09
N ILE A 76 -4.02 26.39 28.02
CA ILE A 76 -3.71 24.98 27.76
C ILE A 76 -4.58 24.43 26.63
N TRP A 77 -5.87 24.74 26.62
CA TRP A 77 -6.79 24.31 25.57
C TRP A 77 -6.33 24.79 24.19
N VAL A 78 -6.04 26.10 24.04
CA VAL A 78 -5.56 26.65 22.75
C VAL A 78 -4.22 26.05 22.36
N PHE A 79 -3.28 25.91 23.30
CA PHE A 79 -1.99 25.31 23.03
C PHE A 79 -2.12 23.86 22.53
N MET A 80 -3.01 23.07 23.13
CA MET A 80 -3.24 21.68 22.72
C MET A 80 -4.00 21.56 21.41
N GLN A 81 -4.85 22.53 21.05
CA GLN A 81 -5.46 22.59 19.71
C GLN A 81 -4.40 22.72 18.60
N THR A 82 -3.28 23.39 18.87
CA THR A 82 -2.15 23.44 17.92
C THR A 82 -1.27 22.19 17.99
N PHE A 83 -1.02 21.66 19.19
CA PHE A 83 -0.12 20.52 19.39
C PHE A 83 -0.71 19.19 18.88
N SER A 84 -2.02 19.01 19.01
CA SER A 84 -2.74 17.79 18.62
C SER A 84 -2.56 17.45 17.12
N PRO A 85 -2.81 18.36 16.16
CA PRO A 85 -2.57 18.09 14.73
C PRO A 85 -1.13 17.70 14.40
N LEU A 86 -0.14 18.28 15.10
CA LEU A 86 1.28 17.95 14.89
C LEU A 86 1.59 16.50 15.28
N LEU A 87 1.08 16.06 16.44
CA LEU A 87 1.18 14.67 16.87
C LEU A 87 0.45 13.71 15.92
N LEU A 88 -0.73 14.11 15.44
CA LEU A 88 -1.50 13.31 14.50
C LEU A 88 -0.73 13.08 13.20
N ILE A 89 -0.16 14.14 12.60
CA ILE A 89 0.65 14.05 11.39
C ILE A 89 1.87 13.15 11.63
N LEU A 90 2.58 13.34 12.75
CA LEU A 90 3.73 12.52 13.09
C LEU A 90 3.37 11.04 13.20
N GLY A 91 2.23 10.72 13.83
CA GLY A 91 1.72 9.35 13.92
C GLY A 91 1.33 8.77 12.57
N LEU A 92 0.66 9.53 11.71
CA LEU A 92 0.20 9.09 10.40
C LEU A 92 1.35 8.71 9.44
N ILE A 93 2.51 9.36 9.54
CA ILE A 93 3.71 9.03 8.74
C ILE A 93 4.11 7.55 8.90
N PHE A 94 3.95 7.01 10.11
CA PHE A 94 4.32 5.62 10.44
C PHE A 94 3.23 4.58 10.13
N ARG A 95 2.17 4.97 9.43
CA ARG A 95 1.07 4.08 8.96
C ARG A 95 0.41 3.28 10.12
N PRO A 96 -0.22 3.97 11.07
CA PRO A 96 -0.87 3.36 12.22
C PRO A 96 -2.01 2.43 11.80
N TYR A 97 -2.54 1.66 12.76
CA TYR A 97 -3.76 0.90 12.53
C TYR A 97 -4.94 1.85 12.28
N LYS A 98 -5.77 1.54 11.28
CA LYS A 98 -6.92 2.40 10.92
C LYS A 98 -7.88 2.66 12.09
N VAL A 99 -8.00 1.70 13.00
CA VAL A 99 -8.82 1.82 14.21
C VAL A 99 -8.32 2.93 15.15
N ALA A 100 -7.01 3.21 15.19
CA ALA A 100 -6.46 4.26 16.04
C ALA A 100 -6.91 5.65 15.58
N ILE A 101 -7.15 5.84 14.28
CA ILE A 101 -7.61 7.10 13.69
C ILE A 101 -9.04 7.44 14.14
N ILE A 102 -9.83 6.45 14.56
CA ILE A 102 -11.19 6.66 15.06
C ILE A 102 -11.18 7.49 16.35
N ILE A 103 -10.15 7.35 17.20
CA ILE A 103 -10.04 8.05 18.48
C ILE A 103 -9.99 9.58 18.29
N PRO A 104 -9.01 10.17 17.57
CA PRO A 104 -8.98 11.61 17.36
C PRO A 104 -10.20 12.08 16.58
N LEU A 105 -10.71 11.31 15.60
CA LEU A 105 -11.93 11.65 14.87
C LEU A 105 -13.13 11.81 15.81
N TYR A 106 -13.33 10.86 16.72
CA TYR A 106 -14.36 10.92 17.76
C TYR A 106 -14.25 12.18 18.62
N ILE A 107 -13.03 12.46 19.08
CA ILE A 107 -12.76 13.62 19.95
C ILE A 107 -12.99 14.93 19.21
N TYR A 108 -12.62 15.04 17.94
CA TYR A 108 -12.90 16.22 17.13
C TYR A 108 -14.41 16.47 16.96
N PHE A 109 -15.24 15.42 16.84
CA PHE A 109 -16.69 15.61 16.83
C PHE A 109 -17.23 16.10 18.18
N ILE A 110 -16.69 15.61 19.30
CA ILE A 110 -17.02 16.16 20.62
C ILE A 110 -16.67 17.66 20.69
N GLN A 111 -15.45 18.03 20.27
CA GLN A 111 -15.02 19.43 20.26
C GLN A 111 -15.91 20.29 19.36
N MET A 112 -16.30 19.79 18.18
CA MET A 112 -17.23 20.46 17.29
C MET A 112 -18.59 20.69 17.95
N TYR A 113 -19.12 19.72 18.71
CA TYR A 113 -20.35 19.89 19.45
C TYR A 113 -20.23 20.98 20.53
N TRP A 114 -19.13 20.99 21.28
CA TRP A 114 -18.87 22.00 22.31
C TRP A 114 -18.77 23.42 21.77
N VAL A 115 -18.35 23.61 20.51
CA VAL A 115 -18.40 24.93 19.86
C VAL A 115 -19.84 25.48 19.81
N PHE A 116 -20.84 24.61 19.60
CA PHE A 116 -22.26 25.01 19.55
C PHE A 116 -22.94 24.94 20.91
N SER A 117 -22.41 24.18 21.86
CA SER A 117 -23.02 23.93 23.18
C SER A 117 -21.96 23.77 24.26
N PRO A 118 -21.30 24.87 24.67
CA PRO A 118 -20.16 24.83 25.58
C PRO A 118 -20.52 24.43 27.03
N GLY A 119 -21.79 24.53 27.41
CA GLY A 119 -22.28 24.16 28.74
C GLY A 119 -22.49 22.66 28.95
N VAL A 120 -22.39 21.85 27.90
CA VAL A 120 -22.66 20.41 27.96
C VAL A 120 -21.44 19.66 28.50
N ARG A 121 -21.65 18.85 29.53
CA ARG A 121 -20.59 18.06 30.17
C ARG A 121 -20.22 16.84 29.31
N PHE A 122 -19.01 16.32 29.53
CA PHE A 122 -18.51 15.18 28.78
C PHE A 122 -19.33 13.89 28.99
N ASP A 123 -19.96 13.72 30.16
CA ASP A 123 -20.80 12.58 30.52
C ASP A 123 -22.23 12.62 29.95
N ASP A 124 -22.56 13.66 29.17
CA ASP A 124 -23.89 13.80 28.58
C ASP A 124 -24.17 12.72 27.52
N ALA A 125 -25.26 11.97 27.69
CA ALA A 125 -25.63 10.87 26.81
C ALA A 125 -25.91 11.33 25.37
N LEU A 126 -26.47 12.53 25.16
CA LEU A 126 -26.74 13.08 23.84
C LEU A 126 -25.43 13.47 23.13
N LEU A 127 -24.45 14.01 23.86
CA LEU A 127 -23.12 14.30 23.34
C LEU A 127 -22.44 13.02 22.82
N GLN A 128 -22.44 11.96 23.64
CA GLN A 128 -21.82 10.68 23.27
C GLN A 128 -22.55 10.04 22.08
N ALA A 129 -23.89 10.06 22.06
CA ALA A 129 -24.69 9.55 20.95
C ALA A 129 -24.42 10.33 19.65
N TYR A 130 -24.34 11.66 19.73
CA TYR A 130 -23.97 12.51 18.60
C TYR A 130 -22.58 12.16 18.05
N ALA A 131 -21.56 12.08 18.92
CA ALA A 131 -20.20 11.83 18.49
C ALA A 131 -20.03 10.43 17.86
N ILE A 132 -20.67 9.40 18.43
CA ILE A 132 -20.70 8.05 17.84
C ILE A 132 -21.40 8.08 16.48
N GLY A 133 -22.58 8.71 16.40
CA GLY A 133 -23.34 8.83 15.16
C GLY A 133 -22.57 9.56 14.06
N ALA A 134 -21.88 10.64 14.41
CA ALA A 134 -21.06 11.42 13.49
C ALA A 134 -19.86 10.62 12.97
N VAL A 135 -19.18 9.86 13.82
CA VAL A 135 -18.09 8.95 13.41
C VAL A 135 -18.60 7.88 12.44
N ILE A 136 -19.71 7.22 12.76
CA ILE A 136 -20.31 6.19 11.88
C ILE A 136 -20.72 6.82 10.55
N GLY A 137 -21.38 7.97 10.58
CA GLY A 137 -21.78 8.71 9.38
C GLY A 137 -20.58 9.11 8.51
N PHE A 138 -19.48 9.55 9.13
CA PHE A 138 -18.25 9.90 8.42
C PHE A 138 -17.56 8.68 7.78
N ILE A 139 -17.52 7.55 8.49
CA ILE A 139 -17.02 6.28 7.93
C ILE A 139 -17.88 5.83 6.75
N ALA A 140 -19.21 5.91 6.88
CA ALA A 140 -20.15 5.60 5.79
C ALA A 140 -19.94 6.53 4.58
N LEU A 141 -19.73 7.83 4.81
CA LEU A 141 -19.42 8.80 3.76
C LEU A 141 -18.13 8.42 3.01
N ILE A 142 -17.05 8.11 3.74
CA ILE A 142 -15.79 7.64 3.14
C ILE A 142 -16.02 6.35 2.33
N ALA A 143 -16.82 5.41 2.82
CA ALA A 143 -17.13 4.18 2.12
C ALA A 143 -17.89 4.44 0.81
N VAL A 144 -18.88 5.35 0.82
CA VAL A 144 -19.64 5.76 -0.38
C VAL A 144 -18.72 6.44 -1.39
N ILE A 145 -17.85 7.36 -0.94
CA ILE A 145 -16.86 8.03 -1.80
C ILE A 145 -15.94 6.99 -2.45
N ASN A 146 -15.37 6.07 -1.66
CA ASN A 146 -14.50 5.02 -2.18
C ASN A 146 -15.23 4.09 -3.16
N TRP A 147 -16.48 3.75 -2.88
CA TRP A 147 -17.30 2.94 -3.77
C TRP A 147 -17.54 3.65 -5.11
N TYR A 148 -17.89 4.93 -5.07
CA TYR A 148 -18.09 5.76 -6.26
C TYR A 148 -16.83 5.84 -7.13
N PHE A 149 -15.67 6.15 -6.51
CA PHE A 149 -14.40 6.22 -7.24
C PHE A 149 -13.96 4.86 -7.77
N HIS A 150 -14.08 3.79 -6.98
CA HIS A 150 -13.70 2.45 -7.44
C HIS A 150 -14.56 1.99 -8.64
N HIS A 151 -15.86 2.30 -8.62
CA HIS A 151 -16.74 2.03 -9.75
C HIS A 151 -16.34 2.82 -11.01
N ALA A 152 -15.90 4.07 -10.86
CA ALA A 152 -15.40 4.88 -11.97
C ALA A 152 -14.08 4.32 -12.55
N THR A 153 -13.13 3.90 -11.70
CA THR A 153 -11.83 3.39 -12.16
C THR A 153 -11.93 2.02 -12.81
N ASN A 154 -12.82 1.14 -12.33
CA ASN A 154 -13.03 -0.19 -12.92
C ASN A 154 -13.57 -0.12 -14.35
N LYS A 155 -14.36 0.91 -14.70
CA LYS A 155 -14.77 1.13 -16.10
C LYS A 155 -13.56 1.43 -16.98
N ARG A 156 -12.65 2.29 -16.52
CA ARG A 156 -11.47 2.71 -17.27
C ARG A 156 -10.46 1.56 -17.45
N GLN A 157 -10.23 0.76 -16.42
CA GLN A 157 -9.35 -0.41 -16.50
C GLN A 157 -9.88 -1.49 -17.45
N ARG A 158 -11.20 -1.76 -17.46
CA ARG A 158 -11.79 -2.72 -18.39
C ARG A 158 -11.61 -2.32 -19.85
N THR A 159 -11.75 -1.03 -20.17
CA THR A 159 -11.55 -0.53 -21.54
C THR A 159 -10.10 -0.69 -22.00
N ILE A 160 -9.12 -0.39 -21.12
CA ILE A 160 -7.70 -0.53 -21.46
C ILE A 160 -7.34 -2.00 -21.70
N SER A 161 -7.78 -2.91 -20.82
CA SER A 161 -7.51 -4.34 -21.00
C SER A 161 -8.18 -4.92 -22.25
N GLN A 162 -9.37 -4.43 -22.63
CA GLN A 162 -10.02 -4.81 -23.89
C GLN A 162 -9.26 -4.29 -25.11
N LEU A 163 -8.67 -3.10 -25.03
CA LEU A 163 -7.86 -2.53 -26.10
C LEU A 163 -6.55 -3.30 -26.29
N GLU A 164 -5.88 -3.68 -25.20
CA GLU A 164 -4.66 -4.51 -25.23
C GLU A 164 -4.94 -5.87 -25.87
N GLN A 165 -6.02 -6.55 -25.47
CA GLN A 165 -6.41 -7.83 -26.07
C GLN A 165 -6.72 -7.72 -27.57
N ALA A 166 -7.38 -6.64 -28.00
CA ALA A 166 -7.66 -6.41 -29.41
C ALA A 166 -6.38 -6.14 -30.22
N LEU A 167 -5.42 -5.42 -29.64
CA LEU A 167 -4.13 -5.14 -30.29
C LEU A 167 -3.28 -6.41 -30.44
N ASP A 168 -3.25 -7.26 -29.41
CA ASP A 168 -2.50 -8.53 -29.44
C ASP A 168 -3.06 -9.49 -30.49
N LEU A 169 -4.39 -9.58 -30.62
CA LEU A 169 -5.04 -10.39 -31.64
C LEU A 169 -4.71 -9.90 -33.06
N ASP A 170 -4.71 -8.59 -33.29
CA ASP A 170 -4.40 -7.99 -34.59
C ASP A 170 -2.90 -8.16 -34.96
N LEU A 171 -2.01 -8.03 -33.97
CA LEU A 171 -0.57 -8.27 -34.13
C LEU A 171 -0.29 -9.72 -34.55
N ILE A 172 -0.92 -10.70 -33.88
CA ILE A 172 -0.77 -12.13 -34.18
C ILE A 172 -1.28 -12.42 -35.60
N GLY A 173 -2.44 -11.89 -35.99
CA GLY A 173 -2.98 -12.03 -37.34
C GLY A 173 -2.08 -11.42 -38.42
N GLY A 174 -1.49 -10.26 -38.14
CA GLY A 174 -0.52 -9.59 -39.02
C GLY A 174 0.75 -10.43 -39.23
N ILE A 175 1.31 -10.99 -38.15
CA ILE A 175 2.49 -11.87 -38.20
C ILE A 175 2.18 -13.14 -39.01
N GLN A 176 1.03 -13.77 -38.78
CA GLN A 176 0.63 -14.97 -39.54
C GLN A 176 0.49 -14.68 -41.04
N ASN A 177 -0.08 -13.53 -41.41
CA ASN A 177 -0.18 -13.11 -42.81
C ASN A 177 1.19 -12.84 -43.45
N LEU A 178 2.11 -12.22 -42.70
CA LEU A 178 3.48 -12.00 -43.16
C LEU A 178 4.22 -13.32 -43.41
N ILE A 179 4.10 -14.27 -42.48
CA ILE A 179 4.70 -15.61 -42.61
C ILE A 179 4.11 -16.33 -43.84
N ARG A 180 2.79 -16.29 -44.03
CA ARG A 180 2.14 -16.86 -45.22
C ARG A 180 2.66 -16.23 -46.52
N PHE A 181 2.85 -14.92 -46.54
CA PHE A 181 3.39 -14.22 -47.70
C PHE A 181 4.82 -14.65 -48.02
N ILE A 182 5.71 -14.68 -47.01
CA ILE A 182 7.11 -15.12 -47.17
C ILE A 182 7.17 -16.57 -47.67
N VAL A 183 6.37 -17.47 -47.09
CA VAL A 183 6.33 -18.88 -47.51
C VAL A 183 5.86 -19.01 -48.96
N VAL A 184 4.84 -18.25 -49.36
CA VAL A 184 4.33 -18.25 -50.74
C VAL A 184 5.37 -17.68 -51.71
N ASP A 185 6.07 -16.61 -51.35
CA ASP A 185 7.07 -15.98 -52.21
C ASP A 185 8.33 -16.85 -52.36
N VAL A 186 8.84 -17.43 -51.27
CA VAL A 186 9.93 -18.42 -51.28
C VAL A 186 9.56 -19.63 -52.15
N LYS A 187 8.32 -20.14 -52.01
CA LYS A 187 7.80 -21.23 -52.85
C LYS A 187 7.78 -20.87 -54.33
N ARG A 188 7.49 -19.61 -54.67
CA ARG A 188 7.40 -19.14 -56.05
C ARG A 188 8.77 -18.98 -56.70
N ASN A 189 9.75 -18.49 -55.95
CA ASN A 189 11.03 -18.05 -56.52
C ASN A 189 12.18 -19.05 -56.36
N TYR A 190 12.13 -19.98 -55.39
CA TYR A 190 13.31 -20.79 -55.01
C TYR A 190 13.15 -22.32 -55.01
N ILE A 191 11.94 -22.86 -55.24
CA ILE A 191 11.71 -24.31 -55.17
C ILE A 191 11.31 -24.87 -56.55
N ALA A 192 12.05 -25.87 -57.04
CA ALA A 192 11.73 -26.60 -58.27
C ALA A 192 10.37 -27.32 -58.14
N GLU A 193 9.59 -27.38 -59.24
CA GLU A 193 8.20 -27.86 -59.29
C GLU A 193 7.98 -29.23 -58.61
N GLN A 194 9.00 -30.08 -58.64
CA GLN A 194 8.95 -31.48 -58.20
C GLN A 194 8.96 -31.63 -56.65
N ASP A 195 9.54 -30.68 -55.91
CA ASP A 195 9.64 -30.73 -54.43
C ASP A 195 8.57 -29.89 -53.70
N LYS A 196 7.84 -29.03 -54.43
CA LYS A 196 6.85 -28.09 -53.86
C LYS A 196 5.77 -28.76 -53.01
N LYS A 197 5.28 -29.95 -53.40
CA LYS A 197 4.19 -30.63 -52.66
C LYS A 197 4.64 -31.19 -51.31
N ARG A 198 5.90 -31.63 -51.20
CA ARG A 198 6.43 -32.26 -49.98
C ARG A 198 6.70 -31.21 -48.89
N PHE A 199 7.27 -30.08 -49.29
CA PHE A 199 7.59 -28.98 -48.39
C PHE A 199 6.33 -28.33 -47.79
N VAL A 200 5.30 -28.07 -48.62
CA VAL A 200 4.03 -27.49 -48.16
C VAL A 200 3.32 -28.40 -47.17
N LYS A 201 3.31 -29.71 -47.41
CA LYS A 201 2.65 -30.66 -46.51
C LYS A 201 3.33 -30.71 -45.14
N ALA A 202 4.66 -30.67 -45.10
CA ALA A 202 5.42 -30.64 -43.85
C ALA A 202 5.20 -29.34 -43.07
N TYR A 203 5.24 -28.20 -43.76
CA TYR A 203 5.11 -26.88 -43.15
C TYR A 203 3.68 -26.59 -42.67
N MET A 204 2.65 -26.95 -43.46
CA MET A 204 1.25 -26.82 -43.03
C MET A 204 0.94 -27.70 -41.81
N ALA A 205 1.55 -28.89 -41.71
CA ALA A 205 1.42 -29.75 -40.53
C ALA A 205 2.11 -29.17 -39.28
N GLU A 206 3.13 -28.33 -39.46
CA GLU A 206 3.79 -27.58 -38.38
C GLU A 206 2.95 -26.38 -37.91
N LEU A 207 2.36 -25.63 -38.85
CA LEU A 207 1.43 -24.54 -38.54
C LEU A 207 0.17 -25.04 -37.82
N ASP A 208 -0.40 -26.18 -38.24
CA ASP A 208 -1.55 -26.81 -37.57
C ASP A 208 -1.27 -27.25 -36.13
N LYS A 209 0.01 -27.47 -35.78
CA LYS A 209 0.43 -27.73 -34.39
C LYS A 209 0.50 -26.45 -33.56
N ILE A 210 0.84 -25.32 -34.19
CA ILE A 210 0.92 -24.02 -33.52
C ILE A 210 -0.49 -23.48 -33.23
N ASP A 211 -1.44 -23.61 -34.17
CA ASP A 211 -2.84 -23.18 -33.97
C ASP A 211 -3.63 -24.02 -32.95
N LYS A 212 -3.09 -25.16 -32.49
CA LYS A 212 -3.70 -26.04 -31.47
C LYS A 212 -3.13 -25.85 -30.06
N CYS A 213 -2.13 -24.98 -29.89
CA CYS A 213 -1.57 -24.58 -28.60
C CYS A 213 -2.09 -23.20 -28.20
#